data_AF-A0A346QWV9-F1
#
_entry.id   AF-A0A346QWV9-F1
#
_cell.length_a   1.000
_cell.length_b   1.000
_cell.length_c   1.000
_cell.angle_alpha   90.00
_cell.angle_beta   90.00
_cell.angle_gamma   90.00
#
_symmetry.space_group_name_H-M   'P 1'
#
loop_
_entity.id
_entity.type
_entity.pdbx_description
1 polymer ?
#
loop_
_entity_poly.entity_id
_entity_poly.type
_entity_poly.pdbx_seq_one_letter_code
_entity_poly.pdbx_strand_id
1 'polypeptide(L)'
;MIDGNGNDAAWENAKWQPISYEWMYTSPYSRVKSPQDFSGRFKLVWTADRLYVLAEIIDDIISTTRLGNPYDHPENDDCFEIFIDEDASGGNRTSGGGNNFLRTI
;
A
#
# COMPACT_ATOMS: atom_id res chain seq x y z
N MET A 1 17.98 10.38 -3.47
CA MET A 1 16.84 11.23 -3.91
C MET A 1 15.59 10.37 -3.84
N ILE A 2 14.39 10.91 -3.68
CA ILE A 2 13.16 10.11 -3.78
C ILE A 2 12.53 10.38 -5.15
N ASP A 3 12.75 9.47 -6.09
CA ASP A 3 12.39 9.64 -7.51
C ASP A 3 11.64 8.42 -8.10
N GLY A 4 11.36 7.39 -7.28
CA GLY A 4 10.70 6.16 -7.71
C GLY A 4 11.61 5.17 -8.44
N ASN A 5 12.92 5.44 -8.54
CA ASN A 5 13.87 4.53 -9.17
C ASN A 5 14.42 3.50 -8.15
N GLY A 6 14.22 2.21 -8.44
CA GLY A 6 14.69 1.11 -7.59
C GLY A 6 16.19 0.78 -7.68
N ASN A 7 16.97 1.52 -8.47
CA ASN A 7 18.39 1.22 -8.73
C ASN A 7 19.36 1.74 -7.65
N ASP A 8 18.84 2.40 -6.61
CA ASP A 8 19.67 2.88 -5.50
C ASP A 8 20.24 1.71 -4.68
N ALA A 9 21.50 1.82 -4.25
CA ALA A 9 22.21 0.73 -3.55
C ALA A 9 21.51 0.29 -2.24
N ALA A 10 20.74 1.19 -1.63
CA ALA A 10 19.92 0.90 -0.46
C ALA A 10 18.93 -0.27 -0.70
N TRP A 11 18.48 -0.49 -1.94
CA TRP A 11 17.48 -1.50 -2.28
C TRP A 11 18.03 -2.89 -2.60
N GLU A 12 19.35 -3.03 -2.77
CA GLU A 12 20.00 -4.27 -3.23
C GLU A 12 19.67 -5.46 -2.33
N ASN A 13 19.66 -5.25 -1.02
CA ASN A 13 19.42 -6.29 -0.02
C ASN A 13 17.98 -6.27 0.54
N ALA A 14 17.17 -5.29 0.16
CA ALA A 14 15.79 -5.20 0.59
C ALA A 14 14.94 -6.28 -0.10
N LYS A 15 14.12 -6.98 0.68
CA LYS A 15 13.25 -8.06 0.16
C LYS A 15 11.92 -7.50 -0.31
N TRP A 16 11.49 -7.90 -1.49
CA TRP A 16 10.12 -7.67 -1.94
C TRP A 16 9.13 -8.41 -1.04
N GLN A 17 8.13 -7.68 -0.55
CA GLN A 17 6.95 -8.19 0.13
C GLN A 17 5.76 -8.06 -0.83
N PRO A 18 4.92 -9.09 -0.99
CA PRO A 18 3.78 -9.02 -1.89
C PRO A 18 2.60 -8.30 -1.24
N ILE A 19 1.79 -7.62 -2.05
CA ILE A 19 0.47 -7.11 -1.66
C ILE A 19 -0.55 -8.17 -2.10
N SER A 20 -0.97 -9.04 -1.18
CA SER A 20 -1.64 -10.31 -1.53
C SER A 20 -3.11 -10.42 -1.13
N TYR A 21 -3.65 -9.44 -0.44
CA TYR A 21 -4.99 -9.53 0.14
C TYR A 21 -5.92 -8.47 -0.44
N GLU A 22 -7.05 -8.91 -0.99
CA GLU A 22 -8.19 -8.05 -1.28
C GLU A 22 -8.91 -7.75 0.03
N TRP A 23 -8.98 -6.48 0.41
CA TRP A 23 -9.69 -6.06 1.61
C TRP A 23 -11.21 -6.19 1.44
N MET A 24 -11.74 -5.68 0.32
CA MET A 24 -13.20 -5.45 0.18
C MET A 24 -13.96 -6.69 -0.27
N TYR A 25 -13.25 -7.68 -0.79
CA TYR A 25 -13.82 -8.89 -1.35
C TYR A 25 -13.16 -10.09 -0.70
N THR A 26 -13.97 -10.99 -0.18
CA THR A 26 -13.51 -12.24 0.40
C THR A 26 -13.86 -13.39 -0.54
N SER A 27 -12.97 -14.37 -0.62
CA SER A 27 -13.22 -15.64 -1.32
C SER A 27 -14.64 -16.17 -1.05
N PRO A 28 -15.39 -16.58 -2.08
CA PRO A 28 -14.95 -16.77 -3.47
C PRO A 28 -15.01 -15.50 -4.34
N TYR A 29 -15.40 -14.35 -3.79
CA TYR A 29 -15.53 -13.11 -4.53
C TYR A 29 -14.19 -12.38 -4.60
N SER A 30 -13.77 -12.07 -5.82
CA SER A 30 -12.58 -11.29 -6.12
C SER A 30 -12.93 -10.33 -7.26
N ARG A 31 -12.52 -9.06 -7.13
CA ARG A 31 -12.58 -8.12 -8.23
C ARG A 31 -11.38 -8.25 -9.15
N VAL A 32 -10.22 -8.62 -8.61
CA VAL A 32 -8.99 -8.85 -9.35
C VAL A 32 -9.11 -10.10 -10.23
N LYS A 33 -9.22 -9.93 -11.54
CA LYS A 33 -9.38 -11.00 -12.52
C LYS A 33 -8.05 -11.58 -13.00
N SER A 34 -6.98 -10.81 -12.90
CA SER A 34 -5.63 -11.22 -13.30
C SER A 34 -4.55 -10.35 -12.64
N PRO A 35 -3.27 -10.75 -12.66
CA PRO A 35 -2.18 -9.89 -12.22
C PRO A 35 -2.01 -8.59 -13.01
N GLN A 36 -2.60 -8.51 -14.21
CA GLN A 36 -2.62 -7.30 -15.04
C GLN A 36 -3.75 -6.34 -14.64
N ASP A 37 -4.83 -6.85 -14.05
CA ASP A 37 -5.94 -6.08 -13.47
C ASP A 37 -5.46 -5.44 -12.17
N PHE A 38 -4.89 -6.23 -11.25
CA PHE A 38 -4.17 -5.69 -10.11
C PHE A 38 -3.07 -6.63 -9.62
N SER A 39 -1.86 -6.11 -9.41
CA SER A 39 -0.84 -6.77 -8.60
C SER A 39 0.11 -5.77 -7.98
N GLY A 40 0.69 -6.10 -6.83
CA GLY A 40 1.58 -5.19 -6.14
C GLY A 40 2.62 -5.87 -5.29
N ARG A 41 3.74 -5.17 -5.10
CA ARG A 41 4.81 -5.54 -4.17
C ARG A 41 5.50 -4.30 -3.65
N PHE A 42 6.11 -4.40 -2.46
CA PHE A 42 6.86 -3.31 -1.86
C PHE A 42 8.18 -3.79 -1.25
N LYS A 43 9.16 -2.89 -1.19
CA LYS A 43 10.40 -3.02 -0.41
C LYS A 43 10.41 -1.94 0.66
N LEU A 44 11.05 -2.25 1.77
CA LEU A 44 11.19 -1.33 2.90
C LEU A 44 12.63 -1.35 3.40
N VAL A 45 13.18 -0.17 3.62
CA VAL A 45 14.44 0.05 4.36
C VAL A 45 14.24 1.25 5.29
N TRP A 46 15.08 1.37 6.31
CA TRP A 46 14.95 2.45 7.29
C TRP A 46 16.31 2.91 7.80
N THR A 47 16.33 4.15 8.29
CA THR A 47 17.40 4.72 9.10
C THR A 47 16.80 5.18 10.43
N ALA A 48 17.64 5.65 11.36
CA ALA A 48 17.16 6.18 12.64
C ALA A 48 16.08 7.28 12.51
N ASP A 49 16.09 8.04 11.41
CA ASP A 49 15.21 9.20 11.23
C ASP A 49 14.07 8.97 10.22
N ARG A 50 14.14 7.91 9.40
CA ARG A 50 13.29 7.78 8.21
C ARG A 50 12.97 6.34 7.86
N LEU A 51 11.72 6.13 7.48
CA LEU A 51 11.26 4.92 6.78
C LEU A 51 11.18 5.20 5.28
N TYR A 52 11.73 4.31 4.46
CA TYR A 52 11.66 4.40 3.01
C TYR A 52 10.90 3.20 2.47
N VAL A 53 9.93 3.47 1.61
CA VAL A 53 9.11 2.45 0.95
C VAL A 53 9.21 2.65 -0.56
N LEU A 54 9.48 1.57 -1.27
CA LEU A 54 9.40 1.50 -2.73
C LEU A 54 8.32 0.49 -3.07
N ALA A 55 7.24 0.93 -3.71
CA ALA A 55 6.16 0.08 -4.17
C ALA A 55 6.14 0.01 -5.70
N GLU A 56 5.86 -1.18 -6.22
CA GLU A 56 5.53 -1.41 -7.62
C GLU A 56 4.11 -1.95 -7.68
N ILE A 57 3.24 -1.24 -8.39
CA ILE A 57 1.82 -1.54 -8.51
C ILE A 57 1.49 -1.59 -10.00
N ILE A 58 0.82 -2.66 -10.41
CA ILE A 58 0.25 -2.85 -11.73
C ILE A 58 -1.27 -2.74 -11.55
N ASP A 59 -1.87 -1.85 -12.33
CA ASP A 59 -3.31 -1.65 -12.40
C ASP A 59 -3.66 -1.32 -13.86
N ASP A 60 -4.75 -1.88 -14.39
CA ASP A 60 -5.17 -1.63 -15.77
C ASP A 60 -6.03 -0.37 -15.92
N ILE A 61 -6.65 0.12 -14.83
CA ILE A 61 -7.52 1.29 -14.84
C ILE A 61 -7.14 2.23 -13.70
N ILE A 62 -6.59 3.40 -14.07
CA ILE A 62 -6.27 4.42 -13.08
C ILE A 62 -7.47 5.33 -12.77
N SER A 63 -8.05 5.21 -11.56
CA SER A 63 -9.12 6.08 -11.06
C SER A 63 -8.57 7.44 -10.60
N THR A 64 -9.02 8.50 -11.28
CA THR A 64 -8.62 9.90 -11.01
C THR A 64 -9.83 10.83 -11.03
N THR A 65 -10.88 10.45 -10.31
CA THR A 65 -12.18 11.14 -10.36
C THR A 65 -12.18 12.47 -9.60
N ARG A 66 -11.23 12.68 -8.68
CA ARG A 66 -11.12 13.90 -7.86
C ARG A 66 -10.39 15.03 -8.59
N LEU A 67 -11.03 15.57 -9.62
CA LEU A 67 -10.54 16.75 -10.34
C LEU A 67 -10.72 18.01 -9.47
N GLY A 68 -9.68 18.40 -8.73
CA GLY A 68 -9.59 19.74 -8.12
C GLY A 68 -9.22 19.80 -6.63
N ASN A 69 -9.29 18.70 -5.88
CA ASN A 69 -8.77 18.63 -4.51
C ASN A 69 -8.17 17.25 -4.19
N PRO A 70 -6.86 17.04 -4.43
CA PRO A 70 -6.23 15.73 -4.27
C PRO A 70 -6.09 15.27 -2.81
N TYR A 71 -6.37 16.14 -1.84
CA TYR A 71 -6.24 15.83 -0.41
C TYR A 71 -7.58 15.51 0.27
N ASP A 72 -8.71 15.74 -0.40
CA ASP A 72 -10.01 15.38 0.11
C ASP A 72 -10.31 13.92 -0.23
N HIS A 73 -10.53 13.09 0.78
CA HIS A 73 -10.80 11.65 0.67
C HIS A 73 -9.95 10.91 -0.40
N PRO A 74 -8.60 10.90 -0.28
CA PRO A 74 -7.72 10.25 -1.25
C PRO A 74 -7.97 8.76 -1.43
N GLU A 75 -8.54 8.10 -0.42
CA GLU A 75 -8.93 6.69 -0.44
C GLU A 75 -10.04 6.35 -1.46
N ASN A 76 -10.75 7.34 -1.98
CA ASN A 76 -11.83 7.14 -2.96
C ASN A 76 -11.35 7.08 -4.42
N ASP A 77 -10.08 7.42 -4.69
CA ASP A 77 -9.40 7.18 -5.96
C ASP A 77 -8.28 6.14 -5.74
N ASP A 78 -7.51 5.83 -6.78
CA ASP A 78 -6.36 4.94 -6.60
C ASP A 78 -5.33 5.57 -5.68
N CYS A 79 -5.01 4.83 -4.63
CA CYS A 79 -4.13 5.27 -3.57
C CYS A 79 -3.29 4.11 -3.04
N PHE A 80 -2.16 4.45 -2.42
CA PHE A 80 -1.33 3.52 -1.68
C PHE A 80 -1.25 3.99 -0.23
N GLU A 81 -1.79 3.19 0.68
CA GLU A 81 -1.89 3.52 2.10
C GLU A 81 -0.83 2.77 2.92
N ILE A 82 -0.18 3.47 3.85
CA ILE A 82 0.77 2.91 4.79
C ILE A 82 0.29 3.25 6.19
N PHE A 83 0.16 2.25 7.05
CA PHE A 83 -0.15 2.43 8.46
C PHE A 83 1.01 1.88 9.30
N ILE A 84 1.37 2.61 10.36
CA ILE A 84 2.53 2.30 11.20
C ILE A 84 2.10 2.32 12.66
N ASP A 85 2.51 1.30 13.40
CA ASP A 85 2.42 1.22 14.86
C ASP A 85 3.86 1.27 15.41
N GLU A 86 4.36 2.48 15.67
CA GLU A 86 5.78 2.72 15.95
C GLU A 86 6.27 2.08 17.25
N ASP A 87 5.39 1.97 18.25
CA ASP A 87 5.71 1.36 19.55
C ASP A 87 5.28 -0.11 19.65
N ALA A 88 4.70 -0.65 18.58
CA ALA A 88 4.13 -1.99 18.52
C ALA A 88 3.16 -2.29 19.69
N SER A 89 2.50 -1.26 20.23
CA SER A 89 1.56 -1.40 21.34
C SER A 89 0.31 -2.18 20.96
N GLY A 90 0.06 -2.33 19.66
CA GLY A 90 -1.09 -3.00 19.11
C GLY A 90 -2.31 -2.09 18.99
N GLY A 91 -2.40 -0.98 19.74
CA GLY A 91 -3.45 0.04 19.65
C GLY A 91 -4.92 -0.43 19.74
N ASN A 92 -5.86 0.50 19.92
CA ASN A 92 -7.29 0.23 19.71
C ASN A 92 -7.65 0.48 18.24
N ARG A 93 -8.23 -0.52 17.58
CA ARG A 93 -8.68 -0.44 16.18
C ARG A 93 -10.19 -0.23 16.15
N THR A 94 -10.66 1.01 16.02
CA THR A 94 -12.09 1.29 15.85
C THR A 94 -12.40 1.46 14.37
N SER A 95 -13.23 0.59 13.82
CA SER A 95 -13.77 0.73 12.47
C SER A 95 -14.79 1.86 12.42
N GLY A 96 -14.31 3.09 12.20
CA GLY A 96 -15.16 4.17 11.71
C GLY A 96 -15.50 3.94 10.24
N GLY A 97 -16.32 2.92 9.93
CA GLY A 97 -16.91 2.73 8.59
C GLY A 97 -16.06 1.99 7.54
N GLY A 98 -14.87 1.48 7.87
CA GLY A 98 -14.06 0.65 6.97
C GLY A 98 -13.33 -0.44 7.75
N ASN A 99 -13.27 -1.65 7.18
CA ASN A 99 -12.60 -2.81 7.77
C ASN A 99 -11.06 -2.70 7.62
N ASN A 100 -10.45 -1.70 8.26
CA ASN A 100 -9.01 -1.47 8.32
C ASN A 100 -8.28 -2.56 9.13
N PHE A 101 -8.07 -3.73 8.52
CA PHE A 101 -7.33 -4.83 9.12
C PHE A 101 -5.95 -4.99 8.47
N LEU A 102 -4.95 -4.34 9.07
CA LEU A 102 -3.55 -4.77 8.96
C LEU A 102 -3.27 -5.72 10.11
N ARG A 103 -3.15 -7.00 9.77
CA ARG A 103 -2.67 -8.02 10.70
C ARG A 103 -1.14 -8.03 10.59
N THR A 104 -0.46 -7.43 11.55
CA THR A 104 0.99 -7.52 11.69
C THR A 104 1.37 -9.00 11.82
N ILE A 105 2.35 -9.42 11.02
CA ILE A 105 3.08 -10.69 11.18
C ILE A 105 3.98 -10.61 12.41
#